data_AF-A0A8D2HCC6-F1
#
_entry.id   AF-A0A8D2HCC6-F1
#
_cell.length_a   1.000
_cell.length_b   1.000
_cell.length_c   1.000
_cell.angle_alpha   90.00
_cell.angle_beta   90.00
_cell.angle_gamma   90.00
#
_symmetry.space_group_name_H-M   'P 1'
#
loop_
_entity.id
_entity.type
_entity.pdbx_description
1 polymer ?
#
loop_
_entity_poly.entity_id
_entity_poly.type
_entity_poly.pdbx_seq_one_letter_code
_entity_poly.pdbx_strand_id
1 'polypeptide(L)'
;MNVGTAHSEVNPNTRVMNSRGIWLSYVLAIGLLHVVLLSIPFVSVPVVWTLTNLIHNMGMYIFLHTVKGTPFETPDQGKARLLTHWEQMDYGVQFTASRKFLTITPIVL
;
A
#
# COMPACT_ATOMS: atom_id res chain seq x y z
N MET A 1 0.76 28.78 29.49
CA MET A 1 0.38 27.38 29.18
C MET A 1 1.21 26.93 28.00
N ASN A 2 2.09 25.95 28.19
CA ASN A 2 2.80 25.32 27.08
C ASN A 2 1.88 24.21 26.55
N VAL A 3 1.02 24.54 25.59
CA VAL A 3 0.10 23.55 25.00
C VAL A 3 0.95 22.69 24.08
N GLY A 4 1.25 21.46 24.50
CA GLY A 4 1.98 20.51 23.66
C GLY A 4 1.23 20.32 22.35
N THR A 5 1.80 20.80 21.25
CA THR A 5 1.27 20.55 19.92
C THR A 5 1.48 19.08 19.62
N ALA A 6 0.41 18.28 19.69
CA ALA A 6 0.42 16.98 19.04
C ALA A 6 0.61 17.23 17.54
N HIS A 7 1.81 17.00 17.02
CA HIS A 7 2.07 17.04 15.59
C HIS A 7 1.40 15.82 14.95
N SER A 8 0.08 15.86 14.79
CA SER A 8 -0.61 14.91 13.94
C SER A 8 -0.11 15.10 12.52
N GLU A 9 0.26 14.00 11.88
CA GLU A 9 0.68 14.02 10.49
C GLU A 9 -0.39 14.68 9.62
N VAL A 10 -0.05 15.77 8.92
CA VAL A 10 -1.00 16.52 8.10
C VAL A 10 -1.49 15.67 6.93
N ASN A 11 -0.61 14.84 6.36
CA ASN A 11 -0.96 13.89 5.31
C ASN A 11 -0.66 12.46 5.79
N PRO A 12 -1.66 11.66 6.16
CA PRO A 12 -1.43 10.31 6.68
C PRO A 12 -0.78 9.36 5.66
N ASN A 13 -0.89 9.62 4.35
CA ASN A 13 -0.25 8.79 3.31
C ASN A 13 1.29 8.82 3.39
N THR A 14 1.89 9.84 4.03
CA THR A 14 3.35 9.92 4.17
C THR A 14 3.90 8.83 5.09
N ARG A 15 3.11 8.32 6.03
CA ARG A 15 3.58 7.42 7.10
C ARG A 15 2.81 6.12 7.24
N VAL A 16 1.62 6.00 6.65
CA VAL A 16 0.76 4.80 6.82
C VAL A 16 1.49 3.50 6.50
N MET A 17 2.25 3.49 5.41
CA MET A 17 3.00 2.33 4.95
C MET A 17 4.21 1.99 5.83
N ASN A 18 4.60 2.84 6.77
CA ASN A 18 5.69 2.57 7.71
C ASN A 18 5.21 1.72 8.92
N SER A 19 3.90 1.62 9.13
CA SER A 19 3.36 0.92 10.30
C SER A 19 3.48 -0.60 10.17
N ARG A 20 3.91 -1.26 11.26
CA ARG A 20 4.00 -2.73 11.34
C ARG A 20 2.65 -3.41 11.08
N GLY A 21 1.56 -2.78 11.52
CA GLY A 21 0.21 -3.27 11.30
C GLY A 21 -0.14 -3.36 9.81
N ILE A 22 0.21 -2.34 9.01
CA ILE A 22 -0.03 -2.37 7.56
C ILE A 22 0.78 -3.48 6.88
N TRP A 23 2.04 -3.69 7.28
CA TRP A 23 2.87 -4.76 6.71
C TRP A 23 2.28 -6.14 7.00
N LEU A 24 1.84 -6.37 8.24
CA LEU A 24 1.18 -7.62 8.61
C LEU A 24 -0.12 -7.82 7.82
N SER A 25 -0.99 -6.81 7.78
CA SER A 25 -2.25 -6.85 7.04
C SER A 25 -2.03 -7.09 5.54
N TYR A 26 -0.99 -6.53 4.96
CA TYR A 26 -0.63 -6.72 3.56
C TYR A 26 -0.27 -8.17 3.25
N VAL A 27 0.62 -8.78 4.06
CA VAL A 27 1.01 -10.19 3.88
C VAL A 27 -0.19 -11.12 4.10
N LEU A 28 -1.02 -10.84 5.12
CA LEU A 28 -2.24 -11.59 5.37
C LEU A 28 -3.25 -11.47 4.22
N ALA A 29 -3.39 -10.29 3.60
CA ALA A 29 -4.28 -10.09 2.47
C ALA A 29 -3.83 -10.88 1.23
N ILE A 30 -2.52 -10.92 0.95
CA ILE A 30 -1.96 -11.76 -0.12
C ILE A 30 -2.21 -13.25 0.17
N GLY A 31 -1.93 -13.69 1.40
CA GLY A 31 -2.17 -15.08 1.81
C GLY A 31 -3.65 -15.47 1.72
N LEU A 32 -4.54 -14.59 2.15
CA LEU A 32 -5.99 -14.80 2.05
C LEU A 32 -6.44 -14.89 0.58
N LEU A 33 -5.98 -13.97 -0.29
CA LEU A 33 -6.24 -14.03 -1.73
C LEU A 33 -5.79 -15.39 -2.29
N HIS A 34 -4.58 -15.83 -1.95
CA HIS A 34 -4.04 -17.09 -2.43
C HIS A 34 -4.89 -18.29 -1.97
N VAL A 35 -5.30 -18.34 -0.70
CA VAL A 35 -6.17 -19.39 -0.15
C VAL A 35 -7.54 -19.39 -0.84
N VAL A 36 -8.12 -18.22 -1.08
CA VAL A 36 -9.38 -18.10 -1.83
C VAL A 36 -9.23 -18.67 -3.24
N LEU A 37 -8.14 -18.34 -3.95
CA LEU A 37 -7.90 -18.86 -5.29
C LEU A 37 -7.62 -20.38 -5.30
N LEU A 38 -6.92 -20.90 -4.29
CA LEU A 38 -6.71 -22.35 -4.11
C LEU A 38 -8.02 -23.12 -3.89
N SER A 39 -9.07 -22.46 -3.39
CA SER A 39 -10.37 -23.09 -3.19
C SER A 39 -11.18 -23.31 -4.48
N ILE A 40 -10.71 -22.78 -5.62
CA ILE A 40 -11.39 -22.92 -6.92
C ILE A 40 -11.09 -24.31 -7.50
N PRO A 41 -12.11 -25.15 -7.77
CA PRO A 41 -11.89 -26.48 -8.32
C PRO A 41 -11.32 -26.40 -9.75
N PHE A 42 -10.54 -27.40 -10.12
CA PHE A 42 -9.95 -27.57 -11.46
C PHE A 42 -8.91 -26.50 -11.87
N VAL A 43 -8.51 -25.60 -10.97
CA VAL A 43 -7.39 -24.67 -11.19
C VAL A 43 -6.11 -25.27 -10.62
N SER A 44 -5.04 -25.32 -11.41
CA SER A 44 -3.76 -25.86 -10.94
C SER A 44 -3.00 -24.87 -10.05
N VAL A 45 -2.18 -25.38 -9.13
CA VAL A 45 -1.39 -24.55 -8.20
C VAL A 45 -0.51 -23.50 -8.92
N PRO A 46 0.18 -23.80 -10.04
CA PRO A 46 0.93 -22.78 -10.78
C PRO A 46 0.05 -21.65 -11.33
N VAL A 47 -1.16 -21.97 -11.79
CA VAL A 47 -2.13 -20.97 -12.26
C VAL A 47 -2.60 -20.11 -11.09
N VAL A 48 -2.82 -20.69 -9.92
CA VAL A 48 -3.18 -19.94 -8.71
C VAL A 48 -2.09 -18.93 -8.32
N TRP A 49 -0.81 -19.31 -8.33
CA TRP A 49 0.29 -18.35 -8.12
C TRP A 49 0.30 -17.24 -9.17
N THR A 50 0.14 -17.58 -10.44
CA THR A 50 0.05 -16.60 -11.54
C THR A 50 -1.09 -15.60 -11.32
N LEU A 51 -2.28 -16.10 -10.94
CA LEU A 51 -3.43 -15.26 -10.65
C LEU A 51 -3.24 -14.40 -9.40
N THR A 52 -2.61 -14.96 -8.35
CA THR A 52 -2.26 -14.22 -7.13
C THR A 52 -1.35 -13.05 -7.49
N ASN A 53 -0.30 -13.28 -8.29
CA ASN A 53 0.62 -12.25 -8.74
C ASN A 53 -0.05 -11.21 -9.65
N LEU A 54 -0.89 -11.63 -10.59
CA LEU A 54 -1.59 -10.71 -11.49
C LEU A 54 -2.58 -9.79 -10.74
N ILE A 55 -3.41 -10.36 -9.86
CA ILE A 55 -4.41 -9.61 -9.09
C ILE A 55 -3.70 -8.66 -8.12
N HIS A 56 -2.64 -9.13 -7.45
CA HIS A 56 -1.81 -8.30 -6.59
C HIS A 56 -1.21 -7.11 -7.34
N ASN A 57 -0.53 -7.34 -8.47
CA ASN A 57 0.11 -6.28 -9.25
C ASN A 57 -0.92 -5.27 -9.76
N MET A 58 -2.07 -5.73 -10.26
CA MET A 58 -3.15 -4.85 -10.72
C MET A 58 -3.68 -3.98 -9.58
N GLY A 59 -4.01 -4.59 -8.45
CA GLY A 59 -4.53 -3.88 -7.27
C GLY A 59 -3.53 -2.87 -6.72
N MET A 60 -2.26 -3.26 -6.60
CA MET A 60 -1.19 -2.39 -6.13
C MET A 60 -0.90 -1.26 -7.12
N TYR A 61 -0.96 -1.51 -8.42
CA TYR A 61 -0.79 -0.45 -9.42
C TYR A 61 -1.90 0.60 -9.31
N ILE A 62 -3.16 0.18 -9.22
CA ILE A 62 -4.30 1.09 -9.05
C ILE A 62 -4.12 1.90 -7.75
N PHE A 63 -3.87 1.23 -6.62
CA PHE A 63 -3.73 1.89 -5.33
C PHE A 63 -2.55 2.87 -5.28
N LEU A 64 -1.37 2.44 -5.74
CA LEU A 64 -0.15 3.23 -5.61
C LEU A 64 -0.04 4.34 -6.67
N HIS A 65 -0.48 4.07 -7.90
CA HIS A 65 -0.20 4.94 -9.05
C HIS A 65 -1.43 5.62 -9.66
N THR A 66 -2.64 5.24 -9.25
CA THR A 66 -3.89 5.85 -9.77
C THR A 66 -4.65 6.63 -8.70
N VAL A 67 -4.71 6.12 -7.46
CA VAL A 67 -5.40 6.82 -6.35
C VAL A 67 -4.62 8.07 -5.96
N LYS A 68 -5.30 9.21 -5.92
CA LYS A 68 -4.74 10.54 -5.62
C LYS A 68 -5.41 11.19 -4.42
N GLY A 69 -4.73 12.19 -3.84
CA GLY A 69 -5.21 12.92 -2.68
C GLY A 69 -4.95 12.20 -1.36
N THR A 70 -5.49 12.74 -0.28
CA THR A 70 -5.39 12.19 1.07
C THR A 70 -6.71 11.53 1.47
N PRO A 71 -6.69 10.49 2.31
CA PRO A 71 -7.90 10.03 2.95
C PRO A 71 -8.39 11.10 3.91
N PHE A 72 -9.71 11.38 3.86
CA PHE A 72 -10.39 12.41 4.67
C PHE A 72 -9.98 13.85 4.35
N GLU A 73 -10.70 14.82 4.91
CA GLU A 73 -10.33 16.22 4.81
C GLU A 73 -9.13 16.51 5.72
N THR A 74 -7.95 16.70 5.11
CA THR A 74 -6.72 17.04 5.82
C THR A 74 -6.44 18.54 5.82
N PRO A 75 -5.76 19.11 6.84
CA PRO A 75 -5.35 20.52 6.84
C PRO A 75 -4.17 20.80 5.88
N ASP A 76 -3.99 19.98 4.83
CA ASP A 76 -2.88 20.07 3.87
C ASP A 76 -3.10 21.15 2.80
N GLN A 77 -4.25 21.83 2.83
CA GLN A 77 -4.64 22.88 1.88
C GLN A 77 -4.59 22.41 0.42
N GLY A 78 -4.85 21.11 0.18
CA GLY A 78 -4.88 20.53 -1.16
C GLY A 78 -3.51 20.28 -1.79
N LYS A 79 -2.41 20.39 -1.02
CA LYS A 79 -1.04 20.11 -1.50
C LYS A 79 -0.92 18.70 -2.12
N ALA A 80 -1.59 17.71 -1.54
CA ALA A 80 -1.51 16.33 -2.02
C ALA A 80 -2.60 15.97 -3.04
N ARG A 81 -3.48 16.90 -3.43
CA ARG A 81 -4.68 16.62 -4.26
C ARG A 81 -4.37 15.92 -5.58
N LEU A 82 -3.24 16.26 -6.21
CA LEU A 82 -2.85 15.71 -7.51
C LEU A 82 -1.81 14.59 -7.41
N LEU A 83 -1.27 14.34 -6.22
CA LEU A 83 -0.24 13.35 -5.98
C LEU A 83 -0.89 11.99 -5.75
N THR A 84 -0.30 10.97 -6.35
CA THR A 84 -0.62 9.56 -6.13
C THR A 84 -0.16 9.10 -4.76
N HIS A 85 -0.68 7.97 -4.27
CA HIS A 85 -0.24 7.42 -2.99
C HIS A 85 1.28 7.11 -2.99
N TRP A 86 1.82 6.63 -4.12
CA TRP A 86 3.26 6.41 -4.30
C TRP A 86 4.10 7.68 -4.18
N GLU A 87 3.64 8.80 -4.76
CA GLU A 87 4.35 10.08 -4.71
C GLU A 87 4.34 10.68 -3.30
N GLN A 88 3.26 10.48 -2.55
CA GLN A 88 3.11 10.99 -1.18
C GLN A 88 3.90 10.19 -0.14
N MET A 89 4.04 8.88 -0.34
CA MET A 89 4.62 7.96 0.64
C MET A 89 6.05 8.36 1.05
N ASP A 90 6.35 8.24 2.35
CA ASP A 90 7.62 8.59 2.96
C ASP A 90 8.12 10.00 2.56
N TYR A 91 7.19 10.96 2.42
CA TYR A 91 7.47 12.34 1.97
C TYR A 91 8.19 12.42 0.62
N GLY A 92 8.00 11.42 -0.24
CA GLY A 92 8.68 11.33 -1.53
C GLY A 92 10.14 10.86 -1.46
N VAL A 93 10.66 10.52 -0.27
CA VAL A 93 12.01 9.97 -0.09
C VAL A 93 12.09 8.62 -0.80
N GLN A 94 13.09 8.45 -1.65
CA GLN A 94 13.31 7.22 -2.42
C GLN A 94 14.07 6.17 -1.60
N PHE A 95 13.98 4.91 -2.03
CA PHE A 95 14.72 3.77 -1.44
C PHE A 95 14.52 3.53 0.07
N THR A 96 13.40 3.99 0.61
CA THR A 96 12.95 3.67 1.97
C THR A 96 12.60 2.19 2.11
N ALA A 97 12.49 1.71 3.36
CA ALA A 97 12.11 0.33 3.64
C ALA A 97 10.74 -0.03 3.02
N SER A 98 9.74 0.84 3.16
CA SER A 98 8.39 0.66 2.60
C SER A 98 8.42 0.57 1.07
N ARG A 99 9.15 1.48 0.40
CA ARG A 99 9.29 1.44 -1.06
C ARG A 99 9.99 0.17 -1.53
N LYS A 100 11.09 -0.21 -0.88
CA LYS A 100 11.81 -1.47 -1.19
C LYS A 100 10.91 -2.68 -1.02
N PHE A 101 10.15 -2.74 0.09
CA PHE A 101 9.20 -3.81 0.34
C PHE A 101 8.15 -3.93 -0.78
N LEU A 102 7.52 -2.81 -1.15
CA LEU A 102 6.49 -2.80 -2.19
C LEU A 102 7.04 -3.13 -3.59
N THR A 103 8.29 -2.75 -3.88
CA THR A 103 8.94 -3.08 -5.16
C THR A 103 9.41 -4.54 -5.21
N ILE A 104 9.89 -5.11 -4.10
CA ILE A 104 10.42 -6.48 -4.05
C ILE A 104 9.28 -7.52 -4.01
N THR A 105 8.17 -7.22 -3.35
CA THR A 105 7.04 -8.16 -3.18
C THR A 105 6.61 -8.84 -4.50
N PRO A 106 6.28 -8.12 -5.59
CA PRO A 106 5.83 -8.76 -6.83
C PRO A 106 6.91 -9.57 -7.56
N ILE A 107 8.18 -9.43 -7.18
CA ILE A 107 9.31 -10.23 -7.71
C ILE A 107 9.40 -11.58 -6.97
N VAL A 108 9.06 -11.58 -5.68
CA VAL A 108 9.08 -12.78 -4.83
C VAL A 108 7.82 -13.63 -5.00
N LEU A 109 6.69 -12.97 -5.26
CA LEU A 109 5.37 -13.57 -5.44
C LEU A 109 5.24 -14.30 -6.78
#